data_AF-A0A0K2HII5-F1
#
_entry.id   AF-A0A0K2HII5-F1
#
_cell.length_a   1.000
_cell.length_b   1.000
_cell.length_c   1.000
_cell.angle_alpha   90.00
_cell.angle_beta   90.00
_cell.angle_gamma   90.00
#
_symmetry.space_group_name_H-M   'P 1'
#
loop_
_entity.id
_entity.type
_entity.pdbx_description
1 polymer ?
#
loop_
_entity_poly.entity_id
_entity_poly.type
_entity_poly.pdbx_seq_one_letter_code
_entity_poly.pdbx_strand_id
1 'polypeptide(L)'
;MALQTTGLEFFYLSVDFFENDKILLVEQELGSRATLLVLRLLARIYHKGYFCRWGKDECLLFTRRLPEGCTADYVQQVVDALLERGFFSKVQYEKFGILTSESIQGHYFEAAQRRKRVEVRADYLLIEISKYKNLYVDGSNVGISTENVDMKTGNVNMKSQSKAEESKAEQKNEKDSSSFCSPEKKRIFAEKETFSSIPVDGKRRNTSGLVEALQQWGIGDDNLYKIVGYCDYGVIGHPIWKILADMRMSGGRIHQPLAFIWSRLRV
;
A
#
# COMPACT_ATOMS: atom_id res chain seq x y z
N MET A 1 -13.55 -29.25 -2.96
CA MET A 1 -12.38 -28.34 -2.82
C MET A 1 -12.82 -26.96 -3.24
N ALA A 2 -12.76 -25.95 -2.38
CA ALA A 2 -13.03 -24.58 -2.79
C ALA A 2 -11.89 -24.14 -3.71
N LEU A 3 -12.18 -23.87 -4.98
CA LEU A 3 -11.28 -23.13 -5.86
C LEU A 3 -10.98 -21.82 -5.13
N GLN A 4 -9.75 -21.65 -4.62
CA GLN A 4 -9.33 -20.36 -4.09
C GLN A 4 -9.34 -19.40 -5.27
N THR A 5 -10.38 -18.59 -5.38
CA THR A 5 -10.45 -17.53 -6.36
C THR A 5 -9.33 -16.54 -6.04
N THR A 6 -8.51 -16.23 -7.04
CA THR A 6 -7.51 -15.17 -6.92
C THR A 6 -8.19 -13.80 -6.80
N GLY A 7 -9.39 -13.63 -7.34
CA GLY A 7 -10.15 -12.38 -7.25
C GLY A 7 -10.72 -12.05 -5.88
N LEU A 8 -11.01 -10.79 -5.64
CA LEU A 8 -11.82 -10.30 -4.53
C LEU A 8 -13.31 -10.48 -4.82
N GLU A 9 -14.11 -10.78 -3.78
CA GLU A 9 -15.59 -10.84 -3.88
C GLU A 9 -16.21 -9.44 -3.92
N PHE A 10 -15.54 -8.46 -3.31
CA PHE A 10 -15.88 -7.05 -3.28
C PHE A 10 -14.60 -6.22 -3.30
N PHE A 11 -14.66 -4.99 -3.80
CA PHE A 11 -13.56 -4.04 -3.72
C PHE A 11 -14.08 -2.70 -3.20
N TYR A 12 -13.21 -1.95 -2.54
CA TYR A 12 -13.53 -0.62 -2.07
C TYR A 12 -13.21 0.40 -3.16
N LEU A 13 -14.10 1.38 -3.32
CA LEU A 13 -13.93 2.50 -4.21
C LEU A 13 -13.67 3.74 -3.35
N SER A 14 -12.68 4.56 -3.73
CA SER A 14 -12.46 5.84 -3.04
C SER A 14 -13.70 6.72 -3.16
N VAL A 15 -14.02 7.46 -2.10
CA VAL A 15 -15.07 8.48 -2.12
C VAL A 15 -14.75 9.58 -3.13
N ASP A 16 -13.46 9.86 -3.35
CA ASP A 16 -12.97 10.84 -4.31
C ASP A 16 -12.80 10.26 -5.72
N PHE A 17 -13.34 9.07 -6.00
CA PHE A 17 -13.20 8.44 -7.31
C PHE A 17 -13.73 9.33 -8.44
N PHE A 18 -14.88 9.97 -8.23
CA PHE A 18 -15.50 10.86 -9.20
C PHE A 18 -14.79 12.22 -9.30
N GLU A 19 -14.03 12.61 -8.27
CA GLU A 19 -13.25 13.85 -8.23
C GLU A 19 -11.81 13.65 -8.74
N ASN A 20 -11.45 12.44 -9.15
CA ASN A 20 -10.11 12.16 -9.66
C ASN A 20 -9.94 12.80 -11.04
N ASP A 21 -8.97 13.71 -11.20
CA ASP A 21 -8.69 14.41 -12.46
C ASP A 21 -8.60 13.48 -13.68
N LYS A 22 -8.01 12.28 -13.52
CA LYS A 22 -7.88 11.32 -14.63
C LYS A 22 -9.24 10.78 -15.07
N ILE A 23 -10.17 10.61 -14.14
CA ILE A 23 -11.54 10.16 -14.39
C ILE A 23 -12.37 11.30 -14.97
N LEU A 24 -12.29 12.49 -14.37
CA LEU A 24 -12.98 13.69 -14.85
C LEU A 24 -12.60 14.03 -16.30
N LEU A 25 -11.31 13.93 -16.65
CA LEU A 25 -10.85 14.17 -18.02
C LEU A 25 -11.36 13.11 -19.02
N VAL A 26 -11.39 11.84 -18.61
CA VAL A 26 -11.95 10.76 -19.44
C VAL A 26 -13.45 10.95 -19.64
N GLU A 27 -14.16 11.33 -18.59
CA GLU A 27 -15.59 11.66 -18.68
C GLU A 27 -15.86 12.85 -19.59
N GLN A 28 -15.05 13.91 -19.48
CA GLN A 28 -15.21 15.11 -20.29
C GLN A 28 -15.00 14.84 -21.78
N GLU A 29 -14.09 13.93 -22.15
CA GLU A 29 -13.79 13.62 -23.54
C GLU A 29 -14.70 12.55 -24.15
N LEU A 30 -15.06 11.52 -23.36
CA LEU A 30 -15.74 10.32 -23.86
C LEU A 30 -17.17 10.17 -23.32
N GLY A 31 -17.62 11.09 -22.46
CA GLY A 31 -18.93 11.12 -21.84
C GLY A 31 -19.04 10.26 -20.57
N SER A 32 -20.12 10.44 -19.82
CA SER A 32 -20.37 9.77 -18.52
C SER A 32 -20.40 8.24 -18.58
N ARG A 33 -20.65 7.65 -19.76
CA ARG A 33 -20.53 6.21 -19.98
C ARG A 33 -19.09 5.71 -19.77
N ALA A 34 -18.08 6.53 -20.06
CA ALA A 34 -16.69 6.18 -19.84
C ALA A 34 -16.40 5.94 -18.35
N THR A 35 -16.93 6.76 -17.46
CA THR A 35 -16.83 6.60 -16.01
C THR A 35 -17.42 5.28 -15.53
N LEU A 36 -18.59 4.88 -16.06
CA LEU A 36 -19.17 3.56 -15.80
C LEU A 36 -18.26 2.43 -16.29
N LEU A 37 -17.60 2.60 -17.44
CA LEU A 37 -16.65 1.62 -17.95
C LEU A 37 -15.43 1.50 -17.05
N VAL A 38 -14.91 2.60 -16.51
CA VAL A 38 -13.79 2.54 -15.55
C VAL A 38 -14.18 1.72 -14.32
N LEU A 39 -15.37 1.95 -13.76
CA LEU A 39 -15.88 1.15 -12.62
C LEU A 39 -15.98 -0.34 -12.97
N ARG A 40 -16.48 -0.68 -14.16
CA ARG A 40 -16.59 -2.07 -14.63
C ARG A 40 -15.22 -2.71 -14.90
N LEU A 41 -14.24 -1.93 -15.37
CA LEU A 41 -12.86 -2.38 -15.56
C LEU A 41 -12.21 -2.69 -14.21
N LEU A 42 -12.35 -1.80 -13.22
CA LEU A 42 -11.87 -2.04 -11.85
C LEU A 42 -12.49 -3.30 -11.26
N ALA A 43 -13.81 -3.47 -11.38
CA ALA A 43 -14.49 -4.69 -10.93
C ALA A 43 -13.91 -5.95 -11.61
N ARG A 44 -13.66 -5.90 -12.93
CA ARG A 44 -13.05 -7.01 -13.68
C ARG A 44 -11.61 -7.30 -13.23
N ILE A 45 -10.83 -6.26 -12.92
CA ILE A 45 -9.45 -6.40 -12.43
C ILE A 45 -9.47 -7.07 -11.06
N TYR A 46 -10.21 -6.50 -10.09
CA TYR A 46 -10.25 -7.04 -8.73
C TYR A 46 -10.88 -8.42 -8.65
N HIS A 47 -11.84 -8.76 -9.51
CA HIS A 47 -12.39 -10.12 -9.63
C HIS A 47 -11.36 -11.13 -10.20
N LYS A 48 -10.29 -10.67 -10.85
CA LYS A 48 -9.21 -11.55 -11.34
C LYS A 48 -7.98 -11.57 -10.43
N GLY A 49 -7.69 -10.45 -9.77
CA GLY A 49 -6.54 -10.30 -8.90
C GLY A 49 -6.11 -8.84 -8.79
N TYR A 50 -4.80 -8.61 -8.92
CA TYR A 50 -4.17 -7.28 -8.95
C TYR A 50 -3.98 -6.73 -10.37
N PHE A 51 -4.42 -7.49 -11.38
CA PHE A 51 -4.37 -7.12 -12.79
C PHE A 51 -5.44 -7.91 -13.56
N CYS A 52 -5.72 -7.49 -14.79
CA CYS A 52 -6.35 -8.38 -15.75
C CYS A 52 -5.63 -8.35 -17.10
N ARG A 53 -5.66 -9.48 -17.82
CA ARG A 53 -5.26 -9.50 -19.24
C ARG A 53 -6.21 -8.64 -20.05
N TRP A 54 -5.64 -7.95 -21.03
CA TRP A 54 -6.34 -7.08 -21.95
C TRP A 54 -5.73 -7.14 -23.35
N GLY A 55 -6.62 -7.27 -24.32
CA GLY A 55 -6.32 -7.46 -25.72
C GLY A 55 -7.63 -7.39 -26.52
N LYS A 56 -7.56 -7.68 -27.81
CA LYS A 56 -8.72 -7.61 -28.72
C LYS A 56 -9.87 -8.51 -28.24
N ASP A 57 -9.56 -9.75 -27.91
CA ASP A 57 -10.55 -10.73 -27.47
C ASP A 57 -11.14 -10.37 -26.10
N GLU A 58 -10.29 -9.92 -25.17
CA GLU A 58 -10.72 -9.50 -23.85
C GLU A 58 -11.65 -8.28 -23.87
N CYS A 59 -11.37 -7.33 -24.78
CA CYS A 59 -12.20 -6.15 -25.03
C CYS A 59 -13.56 -6.57 -25.61
N LEU A 60 -13.57 -7.45 -26.63
CA LEU A 60 -14.79 -7.96 -27.23
C LEU A 60 -15.65 -8.78 -26.24
N LEU A 61 -15.02 -9.58 -25.38
CA LEU A 61 -15.73 -10.30 -24.31
C LEU A 61 -16.23 -9.36 -23.21
N PHE A 62 -15.57 -8.23 -22.99
CA PHE A 62 -16.02 -7.21 -22.04
C PHE A 62 -17.30 -6.54 -22.52
N THR A 63 -17.37 -6.16 -23.79
CA THR A 63 -18.50 -5.42 -24.37
C THR A 63 -19.80 -6.21 -24.35
N ARG A 64 -19.74 -7.54 -24.48
CA ARG A 64 -20.92 -8.43 -24.38
C ARG A 64 -21.73 -8.23 -23.09
N ARG A 65 -21.10 -7.75 -22.02
CA ARG A 65 -21.75 -7.55 -20.71
C ARG A 65 -22.17 -6.09 -20.46
N LEU A 66 -22.03 -5.22 -21.44
CA LEU A 66 -22.30 -3.79 -21.33
C LEU A 66 -23.67 -3.41 -21.92
N PRO A 67 -24.24 -2.26 -21.50
CA PRO A 67 -25.42 -1.70 -22.14
C PRO A 67 -25.18 -1.39 -23.63
N GLU A 68 -26.27 -1.28 -24.39
CA GLU A 68 -26.23 -0.89 -25.79
C GLU A 68 -25.46 0.42 -26.00
N GLY A 69 -24.71 0.49 -27.12
CA GLY A 69 -23.87 1.63 -27.47
C GLY A 69 -22.44 1.59 -26.93
N CYS A 70 -22.08 0.62 -26.08
CA CYS A 70 -20.68 0.43 -25.66
C CYS A 70 -19.94 -0.53 -26.60
N THR A 71 -19.56 -0.05 -27.79
CA THR A 71 -18.82 -0.84 -28.79
C THR A 71 -17.40 -1.19 -28.32
N ALA A 72 -16.77 -2.19 -28.95
CA ALA A 72 -15.37 -2.54 -28.65
C ALA A 72 -14.41 -1.38 -28.89
N ASP A 73 -14.61 -0.65 -29.99
CA ASP A 73 -13.84 0.55 -30.29
C ASP A 73 -13.98 1.62 -29.21
N TYR A 74 -15.21 1.88 -28.74
CA TYR A 74 -15.43 2.86 -27.67
C TYR A 74 -14.79 2.42 -26.35
N VAL A 75 -14.94 1.13 -25.98
CA VAL A 75 -14.27 0.59 -24.79
C VAL A 75 -12.74 0.71 -24.92
N GLN A 76 -12.18 0.43 -26.09
CA GLN A 76 -10.75 0.53 -26.31
C GLN A 76 -10.28 1.99 -26.23
N GLN A 77 -11.03 2.95 -26.80
CA GLN A 77 -10.75 4.39 -26.65
C GLN A 77 -10.71 4.82 -25.18
N VAL A 78 -11.62 4.31 -24.34
CA VAL A 78 -11.58 4.57 -22.89
C VAL A 78 -10.33 3.98 -22.25
N VAL A 79 -9.93 2.76 -22.61
CA VAL A 79 -8.70 2.14 -22.10
C VAL A 79 -7.46 2.94 -22.52
N ASP A 80 -7.40 3.39 -23.77
CA ASP A 80 -6.29 4.18 -24.31
C ASP A 80 -6.19 5.52 -23.56
N ALA A 81 -7.32 6.21 -23.36
CA ALA A 81 -7.39 7.45 -22.59
C ALA A 81 -6.92 7.28 -21.13
N LEU A 82 -7.22 6.13 -20.51
CA LEU A 82 -6.74 5.78 -19.15
C LEU A 82 -5.24 5.46 -19.12
N LEU A 83 -4.70 4.85 -20.18
CA LEU A 83 -3.25 4.58 -20.32
C LEU A 83 -2.47 5.89 -20.50
N GLU A 84 -2.97 6.80 -21.34
CA GLU A 84 -2.35 8.11 -21.61
C GLU A 84 -2.25 8.97 -20.35
N ARG A 85 -3.27 8.92 -19.49
CA ARG A 85 -3.32 9.67 -18.22
C ARG A 85 -2.62 8.95 -17.07
N GLY A 86 -2.03 7.79 -17.32
CA GLY A 86 -1.36 6.98 -16.29
C GLY A 86 -2.32 6.52 -15.19
N PHE A 87 -3.60 6.30 -15.50
CA PHE A 87 -4.51 5.57 -14.62
C PHE A 87 -4.13 4.09 -14.62
N PHE A 88 -3.82 3.54 -15.80
CA PHE A 88 -3.16 2.25 -15.97
C PHE A 88 -1.69 2.44 -16.35
N SER A 89 -0.85 1.48 -15.98
CA SER A 89 0.56 1.46 -16.37
C SER A 89 0.70 1.10 -17.85
N LYS A 90 1.11 2.10 -18.65
CA LYS A 90 1.41 1.91 -20.07
C LYS A 90 2.51 0.88 -20.31
N VAL A 91 3.54 0.84 -19.45
CA VAL A 91 4.63 -0.13 -19.53
C VAL A 91 4.14 -1.56 -19.36
N GLN A 92 3.26 -1.81 -18.37
CA GLN A 92 2.70 -3.15 -18.14
C GLN A 92 1.74 -3.57 -19.27
N TYR A 93 0.99 -2.61 -19.79
CA TYR A 93 0.10 -2.83 -20.93
C TYR A 93 0.87 -3.24 -22.18
N GLU A 94 1.90 -2.48 -22.57
CA GLU A 94 2.67 -2.73 -23.79
C GLU A 94 3.49 -4.02 -23.71
N LYS A 95 4.11 -4.30 -22.55
CA LYS A 95 4.98 -5.48 -22.40
C LYS A 95 4.21 -6.78 -22.23
N PHE A 96 3.09 -6.76 -21.52
CA PHE A 96 2.42 -7.99 -21.08
C PHE A 96 0.94 -8.08 -21.48
N GLY A 97 0.36 -7.03 -22.07
CA GLY A 97 -1.06 -6.98 -22.40
C GLY A 97 -1.93 -7.07 -21.14
N ILE A 98 -1.59 -6.30 -20.09
CA ILE A 98 -2.35 -6.28 -18.84
C ILE A 98 -2.75 -4.86 -18.43
N LEU A 99 -3.92 -4.75 -17.79
CA LEU A 99 -4.35 -3.54 -17.10
C LEU A 99 -4.08 -3.69 -15.60
N THR A 100 -3.24 -2.80 -15.09
CA THR A 100 -2.87 -2.69 -13.67
C THR A 100 -2.27 -1.30 -13.41
N SER A 101 -2.12 -0.94 -12.15
CA SER A 101 -1.44 0.27 -11.69
C SER A 101 -0.92 0.07 -10.27
N GLU A 102 -0.03 0.94 -9.80
CA GLU A 102 0.47 0.88 -8.43
C GLU A 102 -0.66 0.93 -7.40
N SER A 103 -1.65 1.81 -7.60
CA SER A 103 -2.80 1.95 -6.70
C SER A 103 -3.70 0.72 -6.71
N ILE A 104 -3.95 0.14 -7.88
CA ILE A 104 -4.73 -1.12 -8.01
C ILE A 104 -4.03 -2.26 -7.27
N GLN A 105 -2.72 -2.39 -7.45
CA GLN A 105 -1.94 -3.43 -6.78
C GLN A 105 -1.96 -3.22 -5.26
N GLY A 106 -1.71 -2.00 -4.80
CA GLY A 106 -1.75 -1.65 -3.38
C GLY A 106 -3.07 -2.02 -2.73
N HIS A 107 -4.19 -1.58 -3.32
CA HIS A 107 -5.52 -1.88 -2.81
C HIS A 107 -5.83 -3.38 -2.81
N TYR A 108 -5.46 -4.09 -3.89
CA TYR A 108 -5.68 -5.54 -3.96
C TYR A 108 -4.88 -6.28 -2.88
N PHE A 109 -3.59 -5.98 -2.72
CA PHE A 109 -2.75 -6.68 -1.76
C PHE A 109 -3.12 -6.38 -0.32
N GLU A 110 -3.60 -5.16 -0.04
CA GLU A 110 -4.20 -4.82 1.24
C GLU A 110 -5.44 -5.67 1.54
N ALA A 111 -6.38 -5.74 0.58
CA ALA A 111 -7.60 -6.54 0.73
C ALA A 111 -7.30 -8.06 0.82
N ALA A 112 -6.23 -8.51 0.17
CA ALA A 112 -5.82 -9.91 0.12
C ALA A 112 -4.92 -10.32 1.31
N GLN A 113 -4.54 -9.41 2.21
CA GLN A 113 -3.58 -9.68 3.30
C GLN A 113 -4.05 -10.80 4.25
N ARG A 114 -5.36 -10.91 4.48
CA ARG A 114 -5.96 -11.97 5.33
C ARG A 114 -5.90 -13.38 4.72
N ARG A 115 -5.51 -13.52 3.45
CA ARG A 115 -5.39 -14.81 2.78
C ARG A 115 -4.10 -15.50 3.20
N LYS A 116 -4.16 -16.83 3.35
CA LYS A 116 -3.00 -17.65 3.73
C LYS A 116 -1.84 -17.53 2.75
N ARG A 117 -2.13 -17.44 1.45
CA ARG A 117 -1.14 -17.40 0.38
C ARG A 117 -1.75 -16.73 -0.84
N VAL A 118 -0.96 -15.85 -1.47
CA VAL A 118 -1.30 -15.20 -2.74
C VAL A 118 -0.09 -15.31 -3.65
N GLU A 119 -0.26 -16.00 -4.77
CA GLU A 119 0.77 -16.07 -5.81
C GLU A 119 0.77 -14.79 -6.63
N VAL A 120 1.97 -14.26 -6.86
CA VAL A 120 2.21 -13.06 -7.64
C VAL A 120 3.31 -13.31 -8.66
N ARG A 121 3.29 -12.55 -9.76
CA ARG A 121 4.32 -12.62 -10.80
C ARG A 121 5.20 -11.39 -10.68
N ALA A 122 6.50 -11.58 -10.47
CA ALA A 122 7.46 -10.48 -10.30
C ALA A 122 7.39 -9.47 -11.45
N ASP A 123 7.32 -9.96 -12.69
CA ASP A 123 7.25 -9.13 -13.90
C ASP A 123 6.07 -8.13 -13.92
N TYR A 124 4.98 -8.47 -13.22
CA TYR A 124 3.75 -7.69 -13.22
C TYR A 124 3.70 -6.67 -12.09
N LEU A 125 4.60 -6.76 -11.12
CA LEU A 125 4.57 -5.90 -9.95
C LEU A 125 5.08 -4.50 -10.27
N LEU A 126 4.39 -3.52 -9.72
CA LEU A 126 4.73 -2.10 -9.78
C LEU A 126 5.07 -1.52 -8.40
N ILE A 127 4.81 -2.30 -7.33
CA ILE A 127 5.03 -1.87 -5.95
C ILE A 127 5.97 -2.83 -5.23
N GLU A 128 6.60 -2.31 -4.16
CA GLU A 128 7.31 -3.16 -3.22
C GLU A 128 6.32 -3.99 -2.40
N ILE A 129 6.57 -5.30 -2.37
CA ILE A 129 5.67 -6.27 -1.73
C ILE A 129 6.25 -6.90 -0.44
N SER A 130 7.44 -6.49 -0.02
CA SER A 130 8.15 -6.99 1.18
C SER A 130 7.32 -6.90 2.47
N LYS A 131 6.43 -5.90 2.56
CA LYS A 131 5.52 -5.71 3.71
C LYS A 131 4.41 -6.78 3.82
N TYR A 132 4.13 -7.51 2.74
CA TYR A 132 3.07 -8.52 2.70
C TYR A 132 3.65 -9.93 2.85
N LYS A 133 3.56 -10.46 4.08
CA LYS A 133 4.12 -11.79 4.44
C LYS A 133 3.44 -12.98 3.76
N ASN A 134 2.29 -12.76 3.14
CA ASN A 134 1.48 -13.79 2.50
C ASN A 134 1.62 -13.83 0.97
N LEU A 135 2.49 -12.98 0.38
CA LEU A 135 2.75 -12.95 -1.06
C LEU A 135 3.94 -13.85 -1.42
N TYR A 136 3.77 -14.60 -2.51
CA TYR A 136 4.75 -15.57 -3.00
C TYR A 136 5.04 -15.32 -4.48
N VAL A 137 6.31 -15.27 -4.84
CA VAL A 137 6.78 -15.19 -6.23
C VAL A 137 7.33 -16.55 -6.60
N ASP A 138 6.75 -17.20 -7.61
CA ASP A 138 7.16 -18.53 -8.09
C ASP A 138 7.34 -19.56 -6.95
N GLY A 139 6.44 -19.51 -5.96
CA GLY A 139 6.46 -20.39 -4.79
C GLY A 139 7.44 -20.02 -3.67
N SER A 140 8.24 -18.95 -3.83
CA SER A 140 9.13 -18.42 -2.80
C SER A 140 8.46 -17.28 -2.02
N ASN A 141 8.56 -17.31 -0.68
CA ASN A 141 7.96 -16.26 0.16
C ASN A 141 8.76 -14.96 0.07
N VAL A 142 8.09 -13.87 -0.25
CA VAL A 142 8.71 -12.54 -0.39
C VAL A 142 9.08 -11.94 0.97
N GLY A 143 8.39 -12.34 2.04
CA GLY A 143 8.69 -11.91 3.41
C GLY A 143 9.95 -12.55 4.03
N ILE A 144 10.67 -13.40 3.28
CA ILE A 144 11.92 -14.05 3.70
C ILE A 144 12.98 -13.77 2.63
N SER A 145 13.31 -12.51 2.43
CA SER A 145 14.57 -12.14 1.80
C SER A 145 15.34 -11.31 2.81
N THR A 146 16.18 -12.01 3.57
CA THR A 146 17.30 -11.42 4.28
C THR A 146 18.09 -10.56 3.30
N GLU A 147 18.25 -9.29 3.66
CA GLU A 147 19.26 -8.39 3.12
C GLU A 147 20.61 -9.10 3.07
N ASN A 148 21.15 -9.26 1.85
CA ASN A 148 22.54 -8.99 1.45
C ASN A 148 22.81 -9.70 0.11
N VAL A 149 22.51 -9.03 -0.99
CA VAL A 149 23.22 -9.28 -2.26
C VAL A 149 23.80 -7.94 -2.69
N ASP A 150 25.09 -7.80 -2.37
CA ASP A 150 25.96 -6.75 -2.86
C ASP A 150 26.00 -6.80 -4.40
N MET A 151 25.92 -5.64 -5.03
CA MET A 151 26.10 -5.51 -6.47
C MET A 151 27.58 -5.72 -6.81
N LYS A 152 27.88 -6.69 -7.68
CA LYS A 152 28.93 -6.52 -8.69
C LYS A 152 28.81 -7.51 -9.85
N THR A 153 28.47 -6.92 -11.00
CA THR A 153 29.15 -7.04 -12.30
C THR A 153 29.67 -8.41 -12.76
N GLY A 154 29.12 -8.86 -13.89
CA GLY A 154 29.94 -9.35 -15.01
C GLY A 154 30.27 -10.84 -15.10
N ASN A 155 29.47 -11.52 -15.92
CA ASN A 155 29.89 -12.40 -17.02
C ASN A 155 30.51 -13.79 -16.77
N VAL A 156 29.98 -14.74 -17.57
CA VAL A 156 30.49 -16.03 -18.10
C VAL A 156 30.80 -17.26 -17.20
N ASN A 157 29.99 -18.29 -17.45
CA ASN A 157 30.34 -19.65 -17.90
C ASN A 157 30.72 -20.77 -16.90
N MET A 158 29.95 -21.86 -17.02
CA MET A 158 30.14 -23.30 -16.76
C MET A 158 31.03 -23.87 -15.64
N LYS A 159 30.42 -24.91 -15.03
CA LYS A 159 30.94 -26.25 -14.68
C LYS A 159 31.27 -26.58 -13.21
N SER A 160 30.41 -27.45 -12.68
CA SER A 160 30.70 -28.72 -11.97
C SER A 160 31.45 -28.75 -10.62
N GLN A 161 30.78 -29.45 -9.69
CA GLN A 161 31.28 -30.50 -8.75
C GLN A 161 31.77 -30.14 -7.33
N SER A 162 30.91 -30.56 -6.38
CA SER A 162 31.16 -31.48 -5.23
C SER A 162 31.94 -31.08 -3.96
N LYS A 163 31.19 -31.23 -2.84
CA LYS A 163 31.49 -31.90 -1.54
C LYS A 163 32.46 -31.30 -0.49
N ALA A 164 31.96 -31.40 0.76
CA ALA A 164 32.64 -31.47 2.08
C ALA A 164 33.24 -30.14 2.60
N GLU A 165 33.33 -29.83 3.89
CA GLU A 165 32.87 -30.35 5.19
C GLU A 165 33.08 -29.21 6.21
N GLU A 166 32.62 -29.40 7.44
CA GLU A 166 32.53 -28.49 8.59
C GLU A 166 33.81 -27.69 8.97
N SER A 167 33.62 -26.54 9.65
CA SER A 167 34.28 -26.30 10.95
C SER A 167 33.69 -25.10 11.73
N LYS A 168 33.60 -25.30 13.06
CA LYS A 168 33.21 -24.37 14.14
C LYS A 168 34.26 -23.28 14.38
N ALA A 169 33.86 -22.10 14.88
CA ALA A 169 34.51 -21.40 16.00
C ALA A 169 33.75 -20.12 16.43
N GLU A 170 33.92 -19.75 17.70
CA GLU A 170 33.09 -18.88 18.55
C GLU A 170 33.51 -17.40 18.64
N GLN A 171 32.50 -16.57 18.97
CA GLN A 171 32.44 -15.42 19.91
C GLN A 171 33.53 -14.33 20.03
N LYS A 172 33.05 -13.07 20.08
CA LYS A 172 33.33 -11.92 21.02
C LYS A 172 33.38 -10.59 20.24
N ASN A 173 33.11 -9.39 20.76
CA ASN A 173 32.35 -8.80 21.87
C ASN A 173 32.36 -7.28 21.60
N GLU A 174 31.37 -6.55 22.11
CA GLU A 174 31.42 -5.14 22.58
C GLU A 174 31.56 -3.93 21.60
N LYS A 175 30.51 -3.08 21.64
CA LYS A 175 30.46 -1.61 21.92
C LYS A 175 31.68 -0.75 21.51
N ASP A 176 31.53 0.43 20.89
CA ASP A 176 30.79 1.58 21.44
C ASP A 176 30.65 2.74 20.42
N SER A 177 29.60 3.54 20.66
CA SER A 177 29.45 5.00 20.48
C SER A 177 29.90 5.76 19.22
N SER A 178 28.90 6.48 18.68
CA SER A 178 28.94 7.89 18.24
C SER A 178 29.49 8.24 16.85
N SER A 179 28.60 8.64 15.95
CA SER A 179 28.40 10.05 15.56
C SER A 179 27.61 10.17 14.24
N PHE A 180 26.62 11.05 14.25
CA PHE A 180 25.97 11.78 13.15
C PHE A 180 25.94 11.20 11.72
N CYS A 181 24.74 11.05 11.14
CA CYS A 181 24.31 11.83 9.95
C CYS A 181 22.79 11.73 9.69
N SER A 182 22.18 12.90 9.52
CA SER A 182 20.84 13.33 9.04
C SER A 182 19.67 12.34 8.82
N PRO A 183 18.44 12.70 9.25
CA PRO A 183 17.22 11.98 8.91
C PRO A 183 16.68 12.52 7.58
N GLU A 184 16.89 11.81 6.48
CA GLU A 184 16.11 12.02 5.28
C GLU A 184 15.48 10.71 4.81
N LYS A 185 14.17 10.80 4.55
CA LYS A 185 13.23 9.79 4.02
C LYS A 185 12.53 8.93 5.07
N LYS A 186 11.51 9.49 5.71
CA LYS A 186 10.33 8.75 6.23
C LYS A 186 9.22 9.74 6.64
N ARG A 187 7.95 9.40 6.36
CA ARG A 187 6.69 9.91 6.98
C ARG A 187 5.79 10.92 6.24
N ILE A 188 5.77 10.97 4.91
CA ILE A 188 4.85 11.91 4.20
C ILE A 188 3.37 11.43 4.19
N PHE A 189 3.09 10.14 4.37
CA PHE A 189 1.75 9.59 4.09
C PHE A 189 0.71 9.74 5.23
N ALA A 190 1.12 9.67 6.50
CA ALA A 190 0.19 9.73 7.64
C ALA A 190 -0.25 11.16 8.02
N GLU A 191 0.55 12.17 7.68
CA GLU A 191 0.25 13.56 8.00
C GLU A 191 -0.91 14.10 7.14
N LYS A 192 -0.87 13.91 5.82
CA LYS A 192 -1.86 14.53 4.91
C LYS A 192 -3.32 14.22 5.25
N GLU A 193 -3.64 12.98 5.62
CA GLU A 193 -5.03 12.58 5.94
C GLU A 193 -5.46 12.91 7.37
N THR A 194 -4.52 12.97 8.32
CA THR A 194 -4.83 13.42 9.69
C THR A 194 -5.02 14.93 9.77
N PHE A 195 -4.31 15.71 8.95
CA PHE A 195 -4.49 17.16 8.87
C PHE A 195 -5.73 17.58 8.06
N SER A 196 -6.15 16.80 7.05
CA SER A 196 -7.39 17.09 6.30
C SER A 196 -8.66 16.86 7.12
N SER A 197 -8.59 16.00 8.15
CA SER A 197 -9.74 15.62 8.99
C SER A 197 -9.93 16.53 10.22
N ILE A 198 -9.11 17.58 10.39
CA ILE A 198 -9.19 18.48 11.55
C ILE A 198 -10.49 19.32 11.48
N PRO A 199 -11.36 19.27 12.51
CA PRO A 199 -12.58 20.07 12.53
C PRO A 199 -12.29 21.57 12.55
N VAL A 200 -13.00 22.32 11.71
CA VAL A 200 -12.96 23.80 11.67
C VAL A 200 -14.02 24.36 12.63
N ASP A 201 -13.85 24.09 13.93
CA ASP A 201 -14.79 24.48 15.00
C ASP A 201 -14.29 25.66 15.86
N GLY A 202 -13.20 26.32 15.44
CA GLY A 202 -12.59 27.45 16.13
C GLY A 202 -11.74 27.09 17.36
N LYS A 203 -11.64 25.83 17.77
CA LYS A 203 -10.75 25.40 18.86
C LYS A 203 -9.30 25.36 18.40
N ARG A 204 -8.38 25.74 19.28
CA ARG A 204 -6.93 25.64 19.03
C ARG A 204 -6.45 24.21 19.27
N ARG A 205 -5.78 23.63 18.27
CA ARG A 205 -5.24 22.27 18.27
C ARG A 205 -3.76 22.27 17.94
N ASN A 206 -3.03 21.31 18.51
CA ASN A 206 -1.65 21.00 18.14
C ASN A 206 -1.58 19.56 17.60
N THR A 207 -2.16 19.34 16.42
CA THR A 207 -2.23 18.00 15.82
C THR A 207 -0.84 17.48 15.46
N SER A 208 0.04 18.33 14.90
CA SER A 208 1.42 17.95 14.55
C SER A 208 2.21 17.49 15.77
N GLY A 209 2.21 18.29 16.85
CA GLY A 209 2.91 17.93 18.08
C GLY A 209 2.37 16.65 18.73
N LEU A 210 1.07 16.35 18.55
CA LEU A 210 0.47 15.11 19.04
C LEU A 210 0.96 13.91 18.22
N VAL A 211 0.93 14.02 16.89
CA VAL A 211 1.39 12.96 15.97
C VAL A 211 2.87 12.65 16.18
N GLU A 212 3.72 13.69 16.24
CA GLU A 212 5.15 13.53 16.50
C GLU A 212 5.42 12.82 17.83
N ALA A 213 4.73 13.22 18.90
CA ALA A 213 4.89 12.62 20.21
C ALA A 213 4.48 11.14 20.21
N LEU A 214 3.37 10.77 19.58
CA LEU A 214 2.93 9.37 19.50
C LEU A 214 3.90 8.51 18.68
N GLN A 215 4.43 9.04 17.59
CA GLN A 215 5.41 8.35 16.77
C GLN A 215 6.76 8.16 17.48
N GLN A 216 7.17 9.10 18.34
CA GLN A 216 8.37 8.96 19.18
C GLN A 216 8.27 7.76 20.14
N TRP A 217 7.05 7.39 20.55
CA TRP A 217 6.77 6.21 21.37
C TRP A 217 6.55 4.92 20.57
N GLY A 218 6.81 4.94 19.26
CA GLY A 218 6.69 3.75 18.40
C GLY A 218 5.25 3.31 18.14
N ILE A 219 4.27 4.21 18.33
CA ILE A 219 2.87 3.91 18.03
C ILE A 219 2.68 3.92 16.51
N GLY A 220 2.30 2.77 15.95
CA GLY A 220 2.07 2.61 14.51
C GLY A 220 0.84 3.37 14.00
N ASP A 221 0.81 3.61 12.69
CA ASP A 221 -0.16 4.47 12.02
C ASP A 221 -1.63 4.05 12.28
N ASP A 222 -1.90 2.75 12.40
CA ASP A 222 -3.24 2.21 12.67
C ASP A 222 -3.84 2.62 14.03
N ASN A 223 -2.98 2.91 15.00
CA ASN A 223 -3.41 3.36 16.33
C ASN A 223 -3.30 4.88 16.45
N LEU A 224 -2.47 5.49 15.62
CA LEU A 224 -2.26 6.92 15.59
C LEU A 224 -3.56 7.66 15.21
N TYR A 225 -4.26 7.23 14.15
CA TYR A 225 -5.52 7.86 13.75
C TYR A 225 -6.60 7.74 14.84
N LYS A 226 -6.66 6.59 15.53
CA LYS A 226 -7.64 6.35 16.61
C LYS A 226 -7.41 7.28 17.78
N ILE A 227 -6.16 7.41 18.22
CA ILE A 227 -5.80 8.26 19.36
C ILE A 227 -6.01 9.74 19.00
N VAL A 228 -5.56 10.16 17.80
CA VAL A 228 -5.71 11.54 17.33
C VAL A 228 -7.19 11.93 17.26
N GLY A 229 -8.03 11.10 16.64
CA GLY A 229 -9.47 11.36 16.59
C GLY A 229 -10.14 11.34 17.97
N TYR A 230 -9.79 10.38 18.83
CA TYR A 230 -10.32 10.29 20.19
C TYR A 230 -9.95 11.51 21.04
N CYS A 231 -8.76 12.08 20.83
CA CYS A 231 -8.26 13.22 21.58
C CYS A 231 -8.64 14.59 20.96
N ASP A 232 -9.72 14.64 20.18
CA ASP A 232 -10.18 15.83 19.43
C ASP A 232 -9.03 16.49 18.66
N TYR A 233 -8.21 15.68 17.97
CA TYR A 233 -7.07 16.12 17.18
C TYR A 233 -6.03 16.95 17.98
N GLY A 234 -5.92 16.70 19.29
CA GLY A 234 -4.96 17.38 20.14
C GLY A 234 -5.36 18.82 20.48
N VAL A 235 -6.64 19.06 20.77
CA VAL A 235 -7.10 20.33 21.37
C VAL A 235 -6.23 20.70 22.58
N ILE A 236 -5.86 21.97 22.67
CA ILE A 236 -5.08 22.49 23.80
C ILE A 236 -5.90 22.33 25.08
N GLY A 237 -5.31 21.72 26.10
CA GLY A 237 -5.97 21.42 27.37
C GLY A 237 -6.55 19.99 27.45
N HIS A 238 -6.51 19.22 26.37
CA HIS A 238 -6.93 17.81 26.41
C HIS A 238 -6.02 16.96 27.34
N PRO A 239 -6.56 16.01 28.12
CA PRO A 239 -5.78 15.18 29.07
C PRO A 239 -4.60 14.43 28.45
N ILE A 240 -4.64 14.15 27.14
CA ILE A 240 -3.56 13.49 26.40
C ILE A 240 -2.20 14.16 26.59
N TRP A 241 -2.16 15.49 26.69
CA TRP A 241 -0.92 16.24 26.85
C TRP A 241 -0.24 15.95 28.18
N LYS A 242 -1.04 15.81 29.25
CA LYS A 242 -0.54 15.41 30.57
C LYS A 242 -0.04 13.97 30.56
N ILE A 243 -0.77 13.07 29.88
CA ILE A 243 -0.39 11.66 29.75
C ILE A 243 0.94 11.53 29.02
N LEU A 244 1.13 12.24 27.90
CA LEU A 244 2.39 12.23 27.14
C LEU A 244 3.56 12.83 27.94
N ALA A 245 3.29 13.86 28.75
CA ALA A 245 4.27 14.42 29.68
C ALA A 245 4.68 13.39 30.75
N ASP A 246 3.71 12.73 31.39
CA ASP A 246 3.96 11.68 32.38
C ASP A 246 4.75 10.51 31.77
N MET A 247 4.45 10.14 30.53
CA MET A 247 5.20 9.13 29.80
C MET A 247 6.65 9.54 29.60
N ARG A 248 6.91 10.79 29.20
CA ARG A 248 8.28 11.31 29.01
C ARG A 248 9.07 11.34 30.32
N MET A 249 8.39 11.63 31.43
CA MET A 249 8.98 11.64 32.78
C MET A 249 9.17 10.24 33.39
N SER A 250 8.64 9.19 32.77
CA SER A 250 8.72 7.82 33.30
C SER A 250 10.10 7.16 33.17
N GLY A 251 11.04 7.78 32.44
CA GLY A 251 12.41 7.28 32.29
C GLY A 251 12.50 5.89 31.65
N GLY A 252 11.57 5.55 30.74
CA GLY A 252 11.56 4.27 30.03
C GLY A 252 10.87 3.11 30.77
N ARG A 253 10.21 3.36 31.90
CA ARG A 253 9.45 2.34 32.66
C ARG A 253 8.14 1.90 31.98
N ILE A 254 7.76 2.55 30.89
CA ILE A 254 6.53 2.26 30.16
C ILE A 254 6.88 1.39 28.94
N HIS A 255 6.64 0.09 29.08
CA HIS A 255 6.90 -0.91 28.04
C HIS A 255 5.72 -1.09 27.07
N GLN A 256 4.53 -0.63 27.44
CA GLN A 256 3.33 -0.70 26.59
C GLN A 256 2.68 0.69 26.45
N PRO A 257 3.23 1.56 25.58
CA PRO A 257 2.79 2.95 25.44
C PRO A 257 1.32 3.09 25.07
N LEU A 258 0.85 2.25 24.14
CA LEU A 258 -0.53 2.26 23.66
C LEU A 258 -1.53 1.91 24.77
N ALA A 259 -1.30 0.81 25.49
CA ALA A 259 -2.17 0.38 26.59
C ALA A 259 -2.16 1.40 27.73
N PHE A 260 -1.00 1.99 28.02
CA PHE A 260 -0.86 3.04 29.02
C PHE A 260 -1.72 4.27 28.68
N ILE A 261 -1.64 4.77 27.44
CA ILE A 261 -2.44 5.91 26.98
C ILE A 261 -3.94 5.64 27.16
N TRP A 262 -4.42 4.49 26.66
CA TRP A 262 -5.84 4.13 26.77
C TRP A 262 -6.31 3.97 28.22
N SER A 263 -5.48 3.39 29.10
CA SER A 263 -5.80 3.25 30.53
C SER A 263 -5.97 4.60 31.25
N ARG A 264 -5.28 5.64 30.79
CA ARG A 264 -5.27 6.97 31.42
C ARG A 264 -6.26 7.95 30.79
N LEU A 265 -6.67 7.71 29.54
CA LEU A 265 -7.68 8.52 28.86
C LEU A 265 -9.10 8.33 29.41
N ARG A 266 -9.33 7.39 30.35
CA ARG A 266 -10.66 7.02 30.88
C ARG A 266 -11.68 6.87 29.75
N VAL A 267 -11.63 5.74 29.05
CA VAL A 267 -12.81 5.20 28.36
C VAL A 267 -13.76 4.65 29.41
#